data_AF-A0A101IJ83-F1
#
_entry.id   AF-A0A101IJ83-F1
#
_cell.length_a   1.000
_cell.length_b   1.000
_cell.length_c   1.000
_cell.angle_alpha   90.00
_cell.angle_beta   90.00
_cell.angle_gamma   90.00
#
_symmetry.space_group_name_H-M   'P 1'
#
loop_
_entity.id
_entity.type
_entity.pdbx_description
1 polymer ?
#
loop_
_entity_poly.entity_id
_entity_poly.type
_entity_poly.pdbx_seq_one_letter_code
_entity_poly.pdbx_strand_id
1 'polypeptide(L)'
;MDARAAEVAEMASIPGSVNIPAETILEGDQIRGTTDLEEIFKDLDKDRPVVVFTNTGVNAAVFWFALEMTGRDAMLYSWRNWLENQPTLDLELAEATADPIPVNFGESVRIAVTFENPIFQSLEDAPEVAEPKLTVLGCVSCGFGSPQSFASLDSTTGTVRIGSSASKPSEALQDVLKCTAIISDRDGTEAGRTNLLRTTKEKYVGVWDADVESGVYSLNILASRSGFTRYFQDVLDIEVADG
;
A
#
# COMPACT_ATOMS: atom_id res chain seq x y z
N MET A 1 5.29 0.57 -14.27
CA MET A 1 5.89 1.61 -13.41
C MET A 1 4.78 2.20 -12.57
N ASP A 2 4.93 2.05 -11.26
CA ASP A 2 4.06 2.71 -10.28
C ASP A 2 4.67 4.09 -9.97
N ALA A 3 4.02 5.16 -10.43
CA ALA A 3 4.52 6.53 -10.24
C ALA A 3 3.96 7.21 -8.98
N ARG A 4 3.33 6.45 -8.08
CA ARG A 4 2.83 6.96 -6.80
C ARG A 4 3.96 7.08 -5.77
N ALA A 5 3.69 7.81 -4.69
CA ALA A 5 4.58 7.84 -3.53
C ALA A 5 4.89 6.42 -3.01
N ALA A 6 6.10 6.22 -2.50
CA ALA A 6 6.60 4.90 -2.12
C ALA A 6 5.72 4.25 -1.05
N GLU A 7 5.26 5.05 -0.08
CA GLU A 7 4.41 4.60 1.02
C GLU A 7 3.08 4.03 0.50
N VAL A 8 2.53 4.63 -0.55
CA VAL A 8 1.28 4.18 -1.19
C VAL A 8 1.52 2.88 -1.97
N ALA A 9 2.62 2.80 -2.71
CA ALA A 9 2.99 1.64 -3.51
C ALA A 9 3.37 0.42 -2.67
N GLU A 10 4.01 0.62 -1.52
CA GLU A 10 4.38 -0.44 -0.56
C GLU A 10 3.16 -1.16 0.02
N MET A 11 2.06 -0.44 0.24
CA MET A 11 0.80 -1.01 0.73
C MET A 11 0.14 -1.89 -0.33
N ALA A 12 0.04 -1.39 -1.56
CA ALA A 12 -0.56 -2.11 -2.67
C ALA A 12 -0.13 -1.53 -4.01
N SER A 13 0.32 -2.41 -4.90
CA SER A 13 0.72 -2.07 -6.27
C SER A 13 0.43 -3.21 -7.23
N ILE A 14 0.54 -2.93 -8.54
CA ILE A 14 0.40 -3.96 -9.58
C ILE A 14 1.59 -4.92 -9.43
N PRO A 15 1.37 -6.25 -9.32
CA PRO A 15 2.42 -7.24 -9.22
C PRO A 15 3.48 -7.10 -10.32
N GLY A 16 4.76 -7.16 -9.95
CA GLY A 16 5.89 -7.02 -10.86
C GLY A 16 6.17 -5.59 -11.34
N SER A 17 5.41 -4.60 -10.87
CA SER A 17 5.74 -3.19 -11.12
C SER A 17 6.95 -2.73 -10.29
N VAL A 18 7.68 -1.77 -10.82
CA VAL A 18 8.72 -1.03 -10.10
C VAL A 18 8.15 0.33 -9.72
N ASN A 19 8.38 0.76 -8.48
CA ASN A 19 7.96 2.06 -7.99
C ASN A 19 9.07 3.09 -8.21
N ILE A 20 8.72 4.16 -8.92
CA ILE A 20 9.54 5.37 -9.10
C ILE A 20 8.56 6.55 -8.93
N PRO A 21 8.50 7.17 -7.74
CA PRO A 21 7.54 8.24 -7.47
C PRO A 21 7.66 9.42 -8.45
N ALA A 22 6.55 10.03 -8.86
CA ALA A 22 6.57 11.14 -9.80
C ALA A 22 7.37 12.34 -9.30
N GLU A 23 7.51 12.51 -7.99
CA GLU A 23 8.31 13.57 -7.38
C GLU A 23 9.80 13.41 -7.68
N THR A 24 10.28 12.19 -8.01
CA THR A 24 11.70 11.98 -8.34
C THR A 24 12.08 12.59 -9.68
N ILE A 25 11.12 12.73 -10.61
CA ILE A 25 11.37 13.34 -11.94
C ILE A 25 11.16 14.85 -11.95
N LEU A 26 10.76 15.43 -10.81
CA LEU A 26 10.51 16.85 -10.64
C LEU A 26 11.64 17.53 -9.84
N GLU A 27 11.87 18.79 -10.18
CA GLU A 27 12.64 19.75 -9.39
C GLU A 27 11.76 20.98 -9.18
N GLY A 28 11.15 21.09 -7.99
CA GLY A 28 10.11 22.08 -7.73
C GLY A 28 8.87 21.82 -8.60
N ASP A 29 8.49 22.81 -9.40
CA ASP A 29 7.36 22.76 -10.33
C ASP A 29 7.76 22.39 -11.77
N GLN A 30 9.03 22.02 -11.99
CA GLN A 30 9.57 21.70 -13.31
C GLN A 30 9.98 20.23 -13.41
N ILE A 31 9.87 19.68 -14.62
CA ILE A 31 10.45 18.38 -14.94
C ILE A 31 11.96 18.53 -15.05
N ARG A 32 12.70 17.60 -14.44
CA ARG A 32 14.17 17.57 -14.50
C ARG A 32 14.68 17.51 -15.93
N GLY A 33 15.91 17.98 -16.12
CA GLY A 33 16.59 17.92 -17.42
C GLY A 33 16.84 16.48 -17.88
N THR A 34 17.00 16.30 -19.19
CA THR A 34 17.17 14.99 -19.82
C THR A 34 18.33 14.16 -19.26
N THR A 35 19.45 14.79 -18.88
CA THR A 35 20.59 14.11 -18.23
C THR A 35 20.20 13.45 -16.91
N ASP A 36 19.45 14.15 -16.06
CA ASP A 36 19.01 13.63 -14.76
C ASP A 36 17.95 12.54 -14.95
N LEU A 37 17.04 12.72 -15.91
CA LEU A 37 16.03 11.72 -16.26
C LEU A 37 16.66 10.43 -16.79
N GLU A 38 17.71 10.50 -17.60
CA GLU A 38 18.45 9.32 -18.08
C GLU A 38 19.09 8.55 -16.91
N GLU A 39 19.58 9.24 -15.89
CA GLU A 39 20.11 8.61 -14.67
C GLU A 39 19.00 7.95 -13.84
N ILE A 40 17.85 8.62 -13.68
CA ILE A 40 16.67 8.08 -12.96
C ILE A 40 16.14 6.83 -13.68
N PHE A 41 16.13 6.84 -15.00
CA PHE A 41 15.60 5.75 -15.83
C PHE A 41 16.67 4.78 -16.34
N LYS A 42 17.89 4.81 -15.79
CA LYS A 42 19.02 4.01 -16.28
C LYS A 42 18.76 2.49 -16.28
N ASP A 43 17.97 2.03 -15.30
CA ASP A 43 17.64 0.62 -15.13
C ASP A 43 16.46 0.19 -16.02
N LEU A 44 15.85 1.12 -16.76
CA LEU A 44 14.79 0.82 -17.72
C LEU A 44 15.39 0.43 -19.07
N ASP A 45 14.95 -0.71 -19.60
CA ASP A 45 15.26 -1.12 -20.97
C ASP A 45 14.60 -0.16 -21.97
N LYS A 46 15.36 0.37 -22.94
CA LYS A 46 14.87 1.33 -23.94
C LYS A 46 14.00 0.66 -25.02
N ASP A 47 14.18 -0.63 -25.24
CA ASP A 47 13.45 -1.37 -26.28
C ASP A 47 12.12 -1.97 -25.77
N ARG A 48 11.79 -1.73 -24.49
CA ARG A 48 10.57 -2.24 -23.87
C ARG A 48 9.61 -1.09 -23.55
N PRO A 49 8.36 -1.14 -24.05
CA PRO A 49 7.36 -0.14 -23.70
C PRO A 49 7.13 -0.06 -22.19
N VAL A 50 7.07 1.15 -21.66
CA VAL A 50 6.87 1.40 -20.23
C VAL A 50 5.42 1.75 -19.95
N VAL A 51 4.71 0.87 -19.25
CA VAL A 51 3.35 1.17 -18.76
C VAL A 51 3.45 1.92 -17.43
N VAL A 52 2.90 3.13 -17.36
CA VAL A 52 2.90 4.00 -16.18
C VAL A 52 1.50 4.11 -15.60
N PHE A 53 1.37 4.04 -14.29
CA PHE A 53 0.10 4.26 -13.61
C PHE A 53 0.26 5.03 -12.29
N THR A 54 -0.82 5.67 -11.89
CA THR A 54 -1.03 6.35 -10.61
C THR A 54 -2.50 6.17 -10.20
N ASN A 55 -2.90 6.70 -9.02
CA ASN A 55 -4.32 6.72 -8.63
C ASN A 55 -5.13 7.65 -9.56
N THR A 56 -4.63 8.86 -9.77
CA THR A 56 -5.19 9.86 -10.70
C THR A 56 -4.26 10.02 -11.89
N GLY A 57 -4.78 10.03 -13.12
CA GLY A 57 -3.95 10.03 -14.35
C GLY A 57 -3.03 11.25 -14.53
N VAL A 58 -3.12 12.28 -13.68
CA VAL A 58 -2.36 13.53 -13.79
C VAL A 58 -0.85 13.29 -13.60
N ASN A 59 -0.46 12.70 -12.47
CA ASN A 59 0.96 12.44 -12.20
C ASN A 59 1.54 11.39 -13.16
N ALA A 60 0.73 10.40 -13.57
CA ALA A 60 1.16 9.46 -14.60
C ALA A 60 1.41 10.16 -15.95
N ALA A 61 0.60 11.15 -16.33
CA ALA A 61 0.80 11.90 -17.58
C ALA A 61 2.10 12.72 -17.57
N VAL A 62 2.43 13.35 -16.43
CA VAL A 62 3.71 14.06 -16.25
C VAL A 62 4.88 13.07 -16.35
N PHE A 63 4.76 11.90 -15.71
CA PHE A 63 5.78 10.86 -15.76
C PHE A 63 5.97 10.26 -17.16
N TRP A 64 4.86 10.02 -17.86
CA TRP A 64 4.86 9.61 -19.25
C TRP A 64 5.60 10.62 -20.12
N PHE A 65 5.34 11.91 -19.96
CA PHE A 65 6.02 12.95 -20.72
C PHE A 65 7.54 12.97 -20.46
N ALA A 66 7.97 12.76 -19.21
CA ALA A 66 9.39 12.65 -18.89
C ALA A 66 10.07 11.42 -19.55
N LEU A 67 9.37 10.29 -19.68
CA LEU A 67 9.87 9.12 -20.41
C LEU A 67 10.03 9.42 -21.91
N GLU A 68 9.04 10.07 -22.53
CA GLU A 68 9.06 10.49 -23.93
C GLU A 68 10.23 11.46 -24.22
N MET A 69 10.53 12.38 -23.28
CA MET A 69 11.70 13.27 -23.39
C MET A 69 13.05 12.53 -23.45
N THR A 70 13.11 11.29 -22.93
CA THR A 70 14.30 10.41 -22.99
C THR A 70 14.24 9.39 -24.14
N GLY A 71 13.25 9.53 -25.03
CA GLY A 71 13.08 8.66 -26.20
C GLY A 71 12.56 7.27 -25.88
N ARG A 72 11.81 7.11 -24.78
CA ARG A 72 11.22 5.83 -24.37
C ARG A 72 9.75 5.78 -24.77
N ASP A 73 9.33 4.67 -25.36
CA ASP A 73 7.93 4.39 -25.63
C ASP A 73 7.19 4.15 -24.31
N ALA A 74 6.19 4.98 -24.01
CA ALA A 74 5.45 4.90 -22.77
C ALA A 74 3.93 4.91 -23.00
N MET A 75 3.20 4.22 -22.13
CA MET A 75 1.75 4.13 -22.14
C MET A 75 1.20 4.42 -20.75
N LEU A 76 0.02 5.04 -20.69
CA LEU A 76 -0.71 5.24 -19.44
C LEU A 76 -1.66 4.07 -19.18
N TYR A 77 -1.75 3.64 -17.92
CA TYR A 77 -2.73 2.66 -17.46
C TYR A 77 -3.38 3.11 -16.15
N SER A 78 -4.62 2.68 -15.93
CA SER A 78 -5.41 3.10 -14.77
C SER A 78 -5.30 2.07 -13.64
N TRP A 79 -4.93 2.54 -12.44
CA TRP A 79 -4.98 1.73 -11.23
C TRP A 79 -6.38 1.17 -10.96
N ARG A 80 -7.43 2.01 -11.11
CA ARG A 80 -8.83 1.58 -10.93
C ARG A 80 -9.22 0.50 -11.92
N ASN A 81 -8.89 0.67 -13.20
CA ASN A 81 -9.19 -0.37 -14.19
C ASN A 81 -8.46 -1.69 -13.87
N TRP A 82 -7.24 -1.62 -13.35
CA TRP A 82 -6.56 -2.81 -12.85
C TRP A 82 -7.30 -3.48 -11.70
N LEU A 83 -7.77 -2.72 -10.70
CA LEU A 83 -8.57 -3.25 -9.57
C LEU A 83 -9.82 -4.01 -10.03
N GLU A 84 -10.50 -3.53 -11.06
CA GLU A 84 -11.72 -4.13 -11.61
C GLU A 84 -11.46 -5.41 -12.44
N ASN A 85 -10.25 -5.60 -12.96
CA ASN A 85 -9.92 -6.64 -13.95
C ASN A 85 -8.78 -7.57 -13.50
N GLN A 86 -8.65 -7.78 -12.20
CA GLN A 86 -7.55 -8.54 -11.60
C GLN A 86 -7.63 -10.05 -11.89
N PRO A 87 -6.49 -10.75 -11.94
CA PRO A 87 -6.45 -12.20 -11.80
C PRO A 87 -7.05 -12.59 -10.45
N THR A 88 -8.13 -13.36 -10.45
CA THR A 88 -8.94 -13.57 -9.25
C THR A 88 -8.27 -14.50 -8.24
N LEU A 89 -8.14 -14.02 -7.00
CA LEU A 89 -7.86 -14.84 -5.83
C LEU A 89 -9.16 -15.45 -5.29
N ASP A 90 -9.20 -16.76 -5.07
CA ASP A 90 -10.36 -17.41 -4.46
C ASP A 90 -10.36 -17.18 -2.95
N LEU A 91 -11.15 -16.19 -2.50
CA LEU A 91 -11.21 -15.68 -1.14
C LEU A 91 -12.56 -14.99 -0.94
N GLU A 92 -13.34 -15.36 0.07
CA GLU A 92 -14.62 -14.69 0.32
C GLU A 92 -14.52 -13.79 1.55
N LEU A 93 -15.12 -12.59 1.47
CA LEU A 93 -15.21 -11.67 2.59
C LEU A 93 -16.43 -12.04 3.43
N ALA A 94 -16.19 -12.48 4.68
CA ALA A 94 -17.23 -12.87 5.62
C ALA A 94 -17.90 -11.63 6.24
N GLU A 95 -17.07 -10.68 6.67
CA GLU A 95 -17.51 -9.52 7.45
C GLU A 95 -16.53 -8.36 7.25
N ALA A 96 -17.06 -7.15 7.20
CA ALA A 96 -16.30 -5.91 7.32
C ALA A 96 -16.98 -4.99 8.34
N THR A 97 -16.20 -4.41 9.25
CA THR A 97 -16.67 -3.44 10.23
C THR A 97 -15.74 -2.24 10.29
N ALA A 98 -16.32 -1.09 10.63
CA ALA A 98 -15.61 0.13 10.93
C ALA A 98 -16.21 0.76 12.20
N ASP A 99 -15.36 1.24 13.10
CA ASP A 99 -15.77 1.81 14.39
C ASP A 99 -14.81 2.96 14.78
N PRO A 100 -15.32 4.16 15.09
CA PRO A 100 -16.73 4.56 15.09
C PRO A 100 -17.28 4.85 13.69
N ILE A 101 -18.60 4.73 13.53
CA ILE A 101 -19.38 5.32 12.43
C ILE A 101 -20.62 6.00 13.04
N PRO A 102 -20.85 7.32 12.83
CA PRO A 102 -19.99 8.25 12.09
C PRO A 102 -18.69 8.54 12.85
N VAL A 103 -17.65 8.97 12.12
CA VAL A 103 -16.37 9.46 12.66
C VAL A 103 -16.25 10.96 12.42
N ASN A 104 -15.66 11.72 13.34
CA ASN A 104 -15.43 13.14 13.11
C ASN A 104 -14.15 13.36 12.30
N PHE A 105 -14.07 14.51 11.61
CA PHE A 105 -12.84 14.95 10.94
C PHE A 105 -11.62 14.86 11.87
N GLY A 106 -10.56 14.22 11.39
CA GLY A 106 -9.29 14.04 12.10
C GLY A 106 -9.30 13.00 13.22
N GLU A 107 -10.41 12.26 13.41
CA GLU A 107 -10.45 11.10 14.28
C GLU A 107 -10.14 9.80 13.51
N SER A 108 -9.74 8.77 14.26
CA SER A 108 -9.35 7.49 13.69
C SER A 108 -10.50 6.48 13.69
N VAL A 109 -10.67 5.78 12.58
CA VAL A 109 -11.59 4.64 12.42
C VAL A 109 -10.82 3.34 12.47
N ARG A 110 -11.25 2.42 13.34
CA ARG A 110 -10.77 1.04 13.35
C ARG A 110 -11.52 0.23 12.30
N ILE A 111 -10.80 -0.24 11.30
CA ILE A 111 -11.34 -1.12 10.26
C ILE A 111 -10.97 -2.56 10.60
N ALA A 112 -11.95 -3.47 10.61
CA ALA A 112 -11.73 -4.89 10.77
C ALA A 112 -12.43 -5.67 9.67
N VAL A 113 -11.73 -6.66 9.10
CA VAL A 113 -12.30 -7.57 8.10
C VAL A 113 -12.01 -9.02 8.48
N THR A 114 -12.96 -9.89 8.15
CA THR A 114 -12.86 -11.33 8.33
C THR A 114 -13.11 -12.01 7.00
N PHE A 115 -12.30 -13.00 6.64
CA PHE A 115 -12.48 -13.79 5.41
C PHE A 115 -13.00 -15.19 5.72
N GLU A 116 -13.95 -15.67 4.92
CA GLU A 116 -14.40 -17.06 5.00
C GLU A 116 -13.36 -17.94 4.32
N ASN A 117 -13.00 -19.01 5.03
CA ASN A 117 -12.29 -20.16 4.51
C ASN A 117 -11.21 -19.76 3.49
N PRO A 118 -10.18 -18.97 3.88
CA PRO A 118 -9.08 -18.69 2.99
C PRO A 118 -8.52 -20.05 2.61
N ILE A 119 -8.82 -20.53 1.39
CA ILE A 119 -8.27 -21.79 0.92
C ILE A 119 -6.78 -21.50 0.78
N PHE A 120 -6.07 -21.78 1.86
CA PHE A 120 -4.67 -22.06 1.88
C PHE A 120 -4.58 -23.37 1.11
N GLN A 121 -4.54 -23.30 -0.23
CA GLN A 121 -3.88 -24.34 -0.99
C GLN A 121 -2.42 -24.27 -0.54
N SER A 122 -2.14 -24.99 0.55
CA SER A 122 -0.82 -25.49 0.79
C SER A 122 -0.37 -26.12 -0.52
N LEU A 123 0.75 -25.63 -1.06
CA LEU A 123 1.57 -26.47 -1.92
C LEU A 123 2.15 -27.56 -1.00
N GLU A 124 1.31 -28.50 -0.58
CA GLU A 124 1.72 -29.75 0.07
C GLU A 124 2.38 -30.61 -1.01
N ASP A 125 3.66 -30.36 -1.21
CA ASP A 125 4.70 -31.38 -1.38
C ASP A 125 6.07 -30.68 -1.29
N ALA A 126 6.41 -30.22 -0.08
CA ALA A 126 7.78 -29.89 0.29
C ALA A 126 8.10 -30.60 1.60
N PRO A 127 9.22 -31.35 1.69
CA PRO A 127 9.50 -32.19 2.85
C PRO A 127 9.74 -31.33 4.09
N GLU A 128 9.20 -31.81 5.21
CA GLU A 128 9.41 -31.30 6.57
C GLU A 128 10.88 -30.91 6.80
N VAL A 129 11.15 -29.61 6.91
CA VAL A 129 12.42 -29.10 7.46
C VAL A 129 12.13 -28.42 8.79
N ALA A 130 12.53 -29.13 9.83
CA ALA A 130 12.79 -28.77 11.23
C ALA A 130 12.26 -27.43 11.78
N GLU A 131 11.51 -27.56 12.88
CA GLU A 131 11.00 -26.50 13.76
C GLU A 131 11.96 -25.31 13.97
N PRO A 132 11.54 -24.06 13.68
CA PRO A 132 12.28 -22.90 14.14
C PRO A 132 12.03 -22.71 15.65
N LYS A 133 13.02 -23.12 16.43
CA LYS A 133 13.11 -22.89 17.86
C LYS A 133 13.15 -21.37 18.12
N LEU A 134 12.03 -20.80 18.57
CA LEU A 134 11.94 -19.40 19.01
C LEU A 134 12.81 -19.21 20.25
N THR A 135 14.04 -18.74 20.07
CA THR A 135 14.82 -18.15 21.15
C THR A 135 14.28 -16.75 21.40
N VAL A 136 13.61 -16.58 22.55
CA VAL A 136 13.26 -15.27 23.11
C VAL A 136 14.58 -14.55 23.42
N LEU A 137 15.01 -13.67 22.52
CA LEU A 137 16.10 -12.74 22.77
C LEU A 137 15.56 -11.54 23.55
N GLY A 138 15.71 -11.62 24.87
CA GLY A 138 16.05 -10.46 25.71
C GLY A 138 14.92 -9.48 26.04
N CYS A 139 14.72 -9.31 27.34
CA CYS A 139 13.89 -8.29 27.97
C CYS A 139 14.26 -6.87 27.52
N VAL A 140 13.24 -6.05 27.23
CA VAL A 140 13.38 -4.60 27.00
C VAL A 140 13.53 -3.92 28.36
N SER A 141 14.73 -3.98 28.92
CA SER A 141 15.15 -3.05 29.96
C SER A 141 16.62 -2.68 29.73
N CYS A 142 16.84 -1.37 29.56
CA CYS A 142 18.11 -0.63 29.58
C CYS A 142 19.24 -1.06 28.61
N GLY A 143 19.48 -0.24 27.59
CA GLY A 143 20.73 -0.22 26.84
C GLY A 143 20.63 0.51 25.50
N PHE A 144 21.07 1.78 25.45
CA PHE A 144 21.35 2.51 24.21
C PHE A 144 22.24 1.63 23.29
N GLY A 145 21.73 1.18 22.14
CA GLY A 145 22.59 0.43 21.20
C GLY A 145 21.93 -0.46 20.17
N SER A 146 20.79 -0.10 19.58
CA SER A 146 20.31 -0.77 18.35
C SER A 146 19.80 0.28 17.36
N PRO A 147 20.36 0.39 16.14
CA PRO A 147 20.03 1.47 15.20
C PRO A 147 18.65 1.32 14.53
N GLN A 148 17.77 0.45 15.04
CA GLN A 148 16.51 0.05 14.40
C GLN A 148 15.25 0.56 15.11
N SER A 149 15.38 1.44 16.11
CA SER A 149 14.25 2.10 16.73
C SER A 149 14.59 3.54 17.04
N PHE A 150 13.71 4.46 16.64
CA PHE A 150 13.85 5.87 16.97
C PHE A 150 12.63 6.32 17.77
N ALA A 151 12.90 7.11 18.79
CA ALA A 151 11.91 7.90 19.50
C ALA A 151 12.32 9.37 19.31
N SER A 152 11.52 10.13 18.58
CA SER A 152 11.72 11.57 18.41
C SER A 152 10.65 12.32 19.19
N LEU A 153 11.11 13.29 19.98
CA LEU A 153 10.29 14.20 20.78
C LEU A 153 10.48 15.58 20.18
N ASP A 154 9.43 16.13 19.58
CA ASP A 154 9.43 17.52 19.13
C ASP A 154 8.82 18.39 20.22
N SER A 155 9.68 19.14 20.92
CA SER A 155 9.29 20.03 22.01
C SER A 155 8.51 21.27 21.55
N THR A 156 8.41 21.51 20.25
CA THR A 156 7.67 22.64 19.66
C THR A 156 6.24 22.25 19.34
N THR A 157 6.02 21.00 18.91
CA THR A 157 4.69 20.49 18.50
C THR A 157 4.05 19.55 19.55
N GLY A 158 4.80 19.15 20.58
CA GLY A 158 4.30 18.27 21.64
C GLY A 158 4.06 16.83 21.17
N THR A 159 4.55 16.46 19.99
CA THR A 159 4.33 15.14 19.40
C THR A 159 5.46 14.19 19.74
N VAL A 160 5.09 12.94 20.06
CA VAL A 160 6.03 11.84 20.31
C VAL A 160 5.89 10.84 19.17
N ARG A 161 6.95 10.63 18.42
CA ARG A 161 7.00 9.62 17.35
C ARG A 161 7.86 8.45 17.78
N ILE A 162 7.26 7.27 17.85
CA ILE A 162 7.95 6.01 18.15
C ILE A 162 7.82 5.11 16.91
N GLY A 163 8.94 4.83 16.26
CA GLY A 163 8.99 4.00 15.06
C GLY A 163 10.05 2.90 15.18
N SER A 164 9.73 1.72 14.66
CA SER A 164 10.70 0.64 14.43
C SER A 164 10.96 0.50 12.94
N SER A 165 12.21 0.71 12.51
CA SER A 165 12.61 0.41 11.14
C SER A 165 13.03 -1.05 11.07
N ALA A 166 12.11 -1.92 10.64
CA ALA A 166 12.52 -3.26 10.22
C ALA A 166 13.39 -3.11 8.96
N SER A 167 14.64 -3.55 9.02
CA SER A 167 15.45 -3.76 7.82
C SER A 167 14.65 -4.60 6.83
N LYS A 168 14.55 -4.14 5.56
CA LYS A 168 13.89 -4.85 4.46
C LYS A 168 14.16 -6.36 4.59
N PRO A 169 13.14 -7.18 4.89
CA PRO A 169 13.31 -8.61 4.80
C PRO A 169 13.65 -8.90 3.33
N SER A 170 14.70 -9.68 3.10
CA SER A 170 14.93 -10.37 1.83
C SER A 170 13.58 -10.90 1.31
N GLU A 171 13.33 -10.74 0.02
CA GLU A 171 12.21 -11.32 -0.74
C GLU A 171 12.20 -12.86 -0.69
N ALA A 172 12.23 -13.45 0.50
CA ALA A 172 11.57 -14.72 0.70
C ALA A 172 10.08 -14.41 0.58
N LEU A 173 9.49 -14.84 -0.53
CA LEU A 173 8.04 -14.91 -0.77
C LEU A 173 7.38 -15.62 0.42
N GLN A 174 7.10 -14.90 1.50
CA GLN A 174 6.15 -15.36 2.48
C GLN A 174 4.81 -15.28 1.76
N ASP A 175 4.18 -16.43 1.49
CA ASP A 175 2.84 -16.58 0.91
C ASP A 175 1.76 -16.11 1.91
N VAL A 176 1.96 -14.90 2.42
CA VAL A 176 1.12 -14.26 3.42
C VAL A 176 0.18 -13.35 2.67
N LEU A 177 -1.11 -13.52 2.93
CA LEU A 177 -2.15 -12.63 2.43
C LEU A 177 -1.93 -11.22 2.98
N LYS A 178 -1.63 -10.27 2.10
CA LYS A 178 -1.59 -8.85 2.39
C LYS A 178 -2.98 -8.27 2.16
N CYS A 179 -3.46 -7.48 3.11
CA CYS A 179 -4.77 -6.84 3.04
C CYS A 179 -4.63 -5.33 3.21
N THR A 180 -5.29 -4.58 2.33
CA THR A 180 -5.28 -3.12 2.32
C THR A 180 -6.72 -2.64 2.25
N ALA A 181 -7.10 -1.74 3.15
CA ALA A 181 -8.34 -0.98 3.03
C ALA A 181 -8.08 0.24 2.15
N ILE A 182 -8.97 0.47 1.19
CA ILE A 182 -8.96 1.61 0.28
C ILE A 182 -10.28 2.34 0.49
N ILE A 183 -10.21 3.60 0.90
CA ILE A 183 -11.36 4.45 1.16
C ILE A 183 -11.55 5.32 -0.08
N SER A 184 -12.74 5.24 -0.68
CA SER A 184 -13.07 5.94 -1.92
C SER A 184 -14.22 6.91 -1.71
N ASP A 185 -14.12 8.08 -2.32
CA ASP A 185 -15.23 9.03 -2.46
C ASP A 185 -16.27 8.48 -3.47
N ARG A 186 -17.44 9.12 -3.54
CA ARG A 186 -18.58 8.75 -4.38
C ARG A 186 -18.27 8.69 -5.88
N ASP A 187 -17.28 9.44 -6.33
CA ASP A 187 -16.81 9.41 -7.73
C ASP A 187 -15.82 8.26 -8.01
N GLY A 188 -15.48 7.48 -6.99
CA GLY A 188 -14.50 6.39 -7.02
C GLY A 188 -13.05 6.86 -6.89
N THR A 189 -12.82 8.15 -6.61
CA THR A 189 -11.49 8.67 -6.31
C THR A 189 -11.04 8.15 -4.95
N GLU A 190 -9.80 7.70 -4.84
CA GLU A 190 -9.25 7.24 -3.57
C GLU A 190 -8.98 8.43 -2.63
N ALA A 191 -9.70 8.46 -1.50
CA ALA A 191 -9.58 9.46 -0.45
C ALA A 191 -8.54 9.05 0.61
N GLY A 192 -8.29 7.75 0.77
CA GLY A 192 -7.28 7.24 1.70
C GLY A 192 -7.06 5.74 1.59
N ARG A 193 -6.05 5.24 2.29
CA ARG A 193 -5.79 3.80 2.41
C ARG A 193 -5.08 3.47 3.71
N THR A 194 -5.17 2.21 4.14
CA THR A 194 -4.41 1.70 5.29
C THR A 194 -4.14 0.21 5.18
N ASN A 195 -3.02 -0.24 5.77
CA ASN A 195 -2.67 -1.66 5.87
C ASN A 195 -3.50 -2.33 6.96
N LEU A 196 -4.07 -3.50 6.66
CA LEU A 196 -4.75 -4.33 7.62
C LEU A 196 -3.79 -5.45 8.08
N LEU A 197 -3.43 -5.44 9.35
CA LEU A 197 -2.55 -6.42 9.95
C LEU A 197 -3.36 -7.63 10.41
N ARG A 198 -2.83 -8.83 10.12
CA ARG A 198 -3.44 -10.08 10.56
C ARG A 198 -3.41 -10.18 12.09
N THR A 199 -4.58 -10.30 12.71
CA THR A 199 -4.72 -10.48 14.17
C THR A 199 -5.03 -11.92 14.55
N THR A 200 -5.80 -12.63 13.72
CA THR A 200 -6.07 -14.08 13.86
C THR A 200 -5.95 -14.77 12.50
N LYS A 201 -6.27 -16.06 12.41
CA LYS A 201 -6.17 -16.80 11.14
C LYS A 201 -6.96 -16.12 10.00
N GLU A 202 -8.12 -15.56 10.32
CA GLU A 202 -9.10 -15.04 9.35
C GLU A 202 -9.34 -13.54 9.49
N LYS A 203 -8.89 -12.92 10.59
CA LYS A 203 -9.19 -11.53 10.92
C LYS A 203 -8.01 -10.59 10.68
N TYR A 204 -8.28 -9.50 9.98
CA TYR A 204 -7.34 -8.42 9.69
C TYR A 204 -7.88 -7.10 10.24
N VAL A 205 -7.01 -6.28 10.81
CA VAL A 205 -7.39 -5.02 11.46
C VAL A 205 -6.38 -3.93 11.11
N GLY A 206 -6.89 -2.74 10.81
CA GLY A 206 -6.09 -1.54 10.59
C GLY A 206 -6.82 -0.30 11.11
N VAL A 207 -6.16 0.83 10.98
CA VAL A 207 -6.69 2.13 11.42
C VAL A 207 -6.55 3.10 10.26
N TRP A 208 -7.61 3.84 9.99
CA TRP A 208 -7.63 4.93 9.02
C TRP A 208 -7.98 6.23 9.73
N ASP A 209 -7.20 7.29 9.49
CA ASP A 209 -7.46 8.62 10.02
C ASP A 209 -8.37 9.38 9.04
N ALA A 210 -9.51 9.87 9.53
CA ALA A 210 -10.53 10.55 8.74
C ALA A 210 -10.17 12.02 8.47
N ASP A 211 -8.99 12.25 7.90
CA ASP A 211 -8.48 13.57 7.48
C ASP A 211 -9.03 13.96 6.09
N VAL A 212 -10.33 13.82 5.88
CA VAL A 212 -11.03 14.07 4.61
C VAL A 212 -12.27 14.93 4.83
N GLU A 213 -12.80 15.55 3.79
CA GLU A 213 -14.03 16.36 3.90
C GLU A 213 -15.20 15.53 4.46
N SER A 214 -16.20 16.19 5.04
CA SER A 214 -17.38 15.48 5.52
C SER A 214 -18.18 14.88 4.37
N GLY A 215 -18.69 13.68 4.58
CA GLY A 215 -19.32 12.92 3.52
C GLY A 215 -19.42 11.42 3.83
N VAL A 216 -19.91 10.68 2.84
CA VAL A 216 -20.00 9.22 2.91
C VAL A 216 -18.98 8.64 1.95
N TYR A 217 -18.10 7.81 2.49
CA TYR A 217 -17.02 7.16 1.75
C TYR A 217 -17.24 5.65 1.72
N SER A 218 -16.94 5.03 0.58
CA SER A 218 -17.03 3.57 0.43
C SER A 218 -15.70 2.92 0.82
N LEU A 219 -15.78 1.96 1.73
CA LEU A 219 -14.67 1.07 2.08
C LEU A 219 -14.57 -0.02 1.01
N ASN A 220 -13.37 -0.18 0.47
CA ASN A 220 -13.00 -1.24 -0.45
C ASN A 220 -11.84 -2.04 0.15
N ILE A 221 -11.78 -3.34 -0.13
CA ILE A 221 -10.73 -4.22 0.40
C ILE A 221 -9.95 -4.82 -0.75
N LEU A 222 -8.64 -4.60 -0.75
CA LEU A 222 -7.73 -5.28 -1.65
C LEU A 222 -6.95 -6.35 -0.88
N ALA A 223 -7.18 -7.60 -1.25
CA ALA A 223 -6.43 -8.74 -0.75
C ALA A 223 -5.43 -9.19 -1.83
N SER A 224 -4.18 -9.45 -1.46
CA SER A 224 -3.15 -9.93 -2.39
C SER A 224 -2.30 -11.05 -1.80
N ARG A 225 -2.01 -12.07 -2.60
CA ARG A 225 -1.17 -13.20 -2.24
C ARG A 225 -0.47 -13.74 -3.48
N SER A 226 0.86 -13.86 -3.45
CA SER A 226 1.65 -14.45 -4.54
C SER A 226 1.33 -13.91 -5.94
N GLY A 227 1.05 -12.61 -6.04
CA GLY A 227 0.70 -11.94 -7.30
C GLY A 227 -0.76 -12.07 -7.74
N PHE A 228 -1.56 -12.91 -7.08
CA PHE A 228 -3.01 -12.94 -7.24
C PHE A 228 -3.65 -11.92 -6.32
N THR A 229 -4.73 -11.31 -6.78
CA THR A 229 -5.44 -10.29 -6.01
C THR A 229 -6.95 -10.48 -6.08
N ARG A 230 -7.64 -10.02 -5.04
CA ARG A 230 -9.10 -9.87 -5.07
C ARG A 230 -9.46 -8.53 -4.50
N TYR A 231 -10.21 -7.78 -5.28
CA TYR A 231 -10.77 -6.50 -4.92
C TYR A 231 -12.24 -6.68 -4.54
N PHE A 232 -12.56 -6.39 -3.29
CA PHE A 232 -13.94 -6.34 -2.79
C PHE A 232 -14.36 -4.88 -2.79
N GLN A 233 -15.30 -4.55 -3.68
CA GLN A 233 -15.79 -3.19 -3.85
C GLN A 233 -16.99 -2.93 -2.94
N ASP A 234 -17.10 -1.71 -2.44
CA ASP A 234 -18.24 -1.17 -1.68
C ASP A 234 -18.66 -2.09 -0.53
N VAL A 235 -17.69 -2.50 0.30
CA VAL A 235 -17.92 -3.49 1.38
C VAL A 235 -18.65 -2.89 2.58
N LEU A 236 -18.50 -1.58 2.81
CA LEU A 236 -19.10 -0.85 3.92
C LEU A 236 -19.05 0.66 3.61
N ASP A 237 -20.08 1.40 4.03
CA ASP A 237 -20.04 2.86 3.99
C ASP A 237 -19.52 3.43 5.32
N ILE A 238 -18.60 4.39 5.25
CA ILE A 238 -18.03 5.12 6.38
C ILE A 238 -18.47 6.58 6.27
N GLU A 239 -19.28 7.03 7.23
CA GLU A 239 -19.72 8.42 7.33
C GLU A 239 -18.70 9.25 8.13
N VAL A 240 -18.19 10.31 7.51
CA VAL A 240 -17.35 11.33 8.14
C VAL A 240 -18.22 12.56 8.41
N ALA A 241 -18.39 12.89 9.68
CA ALA A 241 -19.17 14.04 10.14
C ALA A 241 -18.30 15.30 10.24
N ASP A 242 -18.94 16.46 10.09
CA ASP A 242 -18.36 17.75 10.47
C ASP A 242 -18.09 17.74 11.99
N GLY A 243 -16.82 17.98 12.38
CA GLY A 243 -16.41 18.10 13.78
C GLY A 243 -16.84 19.40 14.47
#